data_AF-A0A4U0WI37-F1
#
_entry.id   AF-A0A4U0WI37-F1
#
_cell.length_a   1.000
_cell.length_b   1.000
_cell.length_c   1.000
_cell.angle_alpha   90.00
_cell.angle_beta   90.00
_cell.angle_gamma   90.00
#
_symmetry.space_group_name_H-M   'P 1'
#
loop_
_entity.id
_entity.type
_entity.pdbx_description
1 polymer ?
#
loop_
_entity_poly.entity_id
_entity_poly.type
_entity_poly.pdbx_seq_one_letter_code
_entity_poly.pdbx_strand_id
1 'polypeptide(L)'
;MLDLFYTSVDKAKDRVNNYRKKLQGLIASVRERADESFPDEKLLIKVIETLIDENKTVGSLCKKASDFRLTDDARTLARRARSDQTGLWRYVCHFIGRLGSWLKAARFLLEHAADFADILSSPLTEIVPFEDCGRFRPPPAMWELDTLLSRTLSPHFDVSKDRLDHLFGSGAFAAGSAQLRKCHERGWRLKAHAEASMARFFYKENRQFVNGERYIGCSKPSCVCCELYMELLPGTFERRPCHGNAWTQWRLPGPPLPVCKEEIGILQRMTERLQRDIELEIVSASNSHVFTHDSSTNMSSVFAHLSLRRQ
;
A
#
# COMPACT_ATOMS: atom_id res chain seq x y z
N MET A 1 19.15 12.22 -19.23
CA MET A 1 18.24 12.28 -18.06
C MET A 1 16.88 12.89 -18.39
N LEU A 2 16.84 14.16 -18.81
CA LEU A 2 15.58 14.85 -19.07
C LEU A 2 14.76 14.18 -20.18
N ASP A 3 15.41 13.68 -21.23
CA ASP A 3 14.73 12.97 -22.32
C ASP A 3 14.01 11.72 -21.79
N LEU A 4 14.71 10.85 -21.04
CA LEU A 4 14.11 9.68 -20.39
C LEU A 4 12.90 10.08 -19.53
N PHE A 5 13.01 11.16 -18.76
CA PHE A 5 11.93 11.68 -17.94
C PHE A 5 10.71 12.10 -18.79
N TYR A 6 10.92 12.99 -19.78
CA TYR A 6 9.80 13.50 -20.59
C TYR A 6 9.16 12.41 -21.44
N THR A 7 9.95 11.52 -22.05
CA THR A 7 9.44 10.35 -22.77
C THR A 7 8.63 9.42 -21.87
N SER A 8 9.09 9.17 -20.64
CA SER A 8 8.35 8.32 -19.69
C SER A 8 7.02 8.95 -19.26
N VAL A 9 7.02 10.26 -18.99
CA VAL A 9 5.82 11.00 -18.62
C VAL A 9 4.82 11.03 -19.77
N ASP A 10 5.27 11.22 -21.00
CA ASP A 10 4.40 11.24 -22.18
C ASP A 10 3.76 9.86 -22.43
N LYS A 11 4.53 8.78 -22.34
CA LYS A 11 4.00 7.40 -22.39
C LYS A 11 2.96 7.12 -21.30
N ALA A 12 3.03 7.81 -20.17
CA ALA A 12 2.11 7.68 -19.06
C ALA A 12 1.09 8.82 -18.93
N LYS A 13 0.88 9.62 -19.99
CA LYS A 13 0.06 10.84 -19.95
C LYS A 13 -1.33 10.64 -19.35
N ASP A 14 -2.01 9.55 -19.68
CA ASP A 14 -3.37 9.29 -19.20
C ASP A 14 -3.40 9.04 -17.69
N ARG A 15 -2.38 8.34 -17.18
CA ARG A 15 -2.18 8.10 -15.76
C ARG A 15 -1.86 9.40 -15.02
N VAL A 16 -1.02 10.26 -15.59
CA VAL A 16 -0.69 11.58 -15.02
C VAL A 16 -1.92 12.48 -14.99
N ASN A 17 -2.72 12.50 -16.07
CA ASN A 17 -3.97 13.24 -16.13
C ASN A 17 -5.01 12.72 -15.12
N ASN A 18 -5.06 11.41 -14.87
CA ASN A 18 -5.90 10.85 -13.80
C ASN A 18 -5.48 11.40 -12.42
N TYR A 19 -4.18 11.45 -12.14
CA TYR A 19 -3.65 12.03 -10.90
C TYR A 19 -3.96 13.52 -10.77
N ARG A 20 -3.83 14.28 -11.87
CA ARG A 20 -4.23 15.70 -11.93
C ARG A 20 -5.70 15.88 -11.55
N LYS A 21 -6.61 15.14 -12.20
CA LYS A 21 -8.06 15.21 -11.93
C LYS A 21 -8.41 14.86 -10.48
N LYS A 22 -7.79 13.81 -9.93
CA LYS A 22 -7.98 13.42 -8.53
C LYS A 22 -7.49 14.49 -7.56
N LEU A 23 -6.33 15.08 -7.84
CA LEU A 23 -5.79 16.17 -7.02
C LEU A 23 -6.69 17.41 -7.06
N GLN A 24 -7.22 17.78 -8.23
CA GLN A 24 -8.17 18.89 -8.39
C GLN A 24 -9.45 18.66 -7.55
N GLY A 25 -10.03 17.46 -7.64
CA GLY A 25 -11.21 17.12 -6.85
C GLY A 25 -10.95 17.18 -5.34
N LEU A 26 -9.79 16.68 -4.89
CA LEU A 26 -9.41 16.75 -3.48
C LEU A 26 -9.23 18.19 -2.99
N ILE A 27 -8.59 19.04 -3.79
CA ILE A 27 -8.39 20.45 -3.42
C ILE A 27 -9.72 21.20 -3.38
N ALA A 28 -10.66 20.91 -4.28
CA ALA A 28 -12.02 21.45 -4.19
C ALA A 28 -12.70 21.04 -2.87
N SER A 29 -12.65 19.76 -2.49
CA SER A 29 -13.22 19.29 -1.22
C SER A 29 -12.52 19.87 0.01
N VAL A 30 -11.20 20.10 -0.05
CA VAL A 30 -10.45 20.76 1.03
C VAL A 30 -10.87 22.22 1.15
N ARG A 31 -11.05 22.94 0.03
CA ARG A 31 -11.53 24.33 0.03
C ARG A 31 -12.90 24.47 0.66
N GLU A 32 -13.84 23.60 0.31
CA GLU A 32 -15.21 23.62 0.87
C GLU A 32 -15.23 23.43 2.41
N ARG A 33 -14.18 22.81 2.96
CA ARG A 33 -14.02 22.50 4.38
C ARG A 33 -12.93 23.34 5.06
N ALA A 34 -12.36 24.30 4.33
CA ALA A 34 -11.26 25.09 4.84
C ALA A 34 -11.76 25.97 5.98
N ASP A 35 -11.09 25.89 7.13
CA ASP A 35 -11.44 26.71 8.27
C ASP A 35 -10.78 28.08 8.11
N GLU A 36 -11.61 29.13 8.09
CA GLU A 36 -11.16 30.51 7.90
C GLU A 36 -10.18 30.98 8.97
N SER A 37 -10.13 30.28 10.10
CA SER A 37 -9.23 30.50 11.25
C SER A 37 -7.80 30.02 10.98
N PHE A 38 -7.52 29.35 9.85
CA PHE A 38 -6.19 28.83 9.50
C PHE A 38 -5.66 29.46 8.19
N PRO A 39 -4.97 30.61 8.25
CA PRO A 39 -4.45 31.32 7.08
C PRO A 39 -3.51 30.47 6.20
N ASP A 40 -2.73 29.59 6.83
CA ASP A 40 -1.80 28.68 6.16
C ASP A 40 -2.53 27.71 5.20
N GLU A 41 -3.78 27.33 5.49
CA GLU A 41 -4.56 26.45 4.61
C GLU A 41 -4.96 27.16 3.32
N LYS A 42 -5.45 28.39 3.41
CA LYS A 42 -5.84 29.19 2.25
C LYS A 42 -4.65 29.43 1.32
N LEU A 43 -3.47 29.73 1.90
CA LEU A 43 -2.24 29.87 1.12
C LEU A 43 -1.84 28.55 0.45
N LEU A 44 -1.88 27.45 1.20
CA LEU A 44 -1.49 26.13 0.69
C LEU A 44 -2.40 25.65 -0.43
N ILE A 45 -3.72 25.84 -0.32
CA ILE A 45 -4.70 25.57 -1.38
C ILE A 45 -4.30 26.33 -2.64
N LYS A 46 -4.07 27.65 -2.54
CA LYS A 46 -3.71 28.50 -3.68
C LYS A 46 -2.40 28.06 -4.34
N VAL A 47 -1.38 27.69 -3.55
CA VAL A 47 -0.11 27.18 -4.07
C VAL A 47 -0.32 25.90 -4.88
N ILE A 48 -1.14 24.98 -4.38
CA ILE A 48 -1.40 23.70 -5.07
C ILE A 48 -2.25 23.90 -6.32
N GLU A 49 -3.22 24.82 -6.31
CA GLU A 49 -3.97 25.19 -7.52
C GLU A 49 -3.06 25.79 -8.58
N THR A 50 -2.18 26.71 -8.18
CA THR A 50 -1.18 27.31 -9.07
C THR A 50 -0.28 26.23 -9.69
N LEU A 51 0.17 25.26 -8.88
CA LEU A 51 0.93 24.10 -9.36
C LEU A 51 0.16 23.32 -10.46
N ILE A 52 -1.16 23.18 -10.33
CA ILE A 52 -1.98 22.44 -11.30
C ILE A 52 -2.25 23.27 -12.56
N ASP A 53 -2.64 24.53 -12.40
CA ASP A 53 -3.22 25.36 -13.46
C ASP A 53 -2.15 25.96 -14.39
N GLU A 54 -1.02 26.39 -13.84
CA GLU A 54 0.07 26.96 -14.65
C GLU A 54 0.82 25.90 -15.46
N ASN A 55 0.70 24.62 -15.08
CA ASN A 55 1.45 23.52 -15.67
C ASN A 55 0.61 22.70 -16.66
N LYS A 56 0.32 23.32 -17.81
CA LYS A 56 -0.56 22.75 -18.85
C LYS A 56 -0.08 21.38 -19.34
N THR A 57 1.22 21.23 -19.61
CA THR A 57 1.80 19.95 -20.07
C THR A 57 2.02 18.98 -18.90
N VAL A 58 1.84 17.67 -19.16
CA VAL A 58 2.07 16.61 -18.16
C VAL A 58 3.53 16.60 -17.66
N GLY A 59 4.49 16.88 -18.55
CA GLY A 59 5.90 16.99 -18.21
C GLY A 59 6.21 18.16 -17.26
N SER A 60 5.66 19.35 -17.53
CA SER A 60 5.84 20.51 -16.65
C SER A 60 5.23 20.26 -15.27
N LEU A 61 4.03 19.66 -15.22
CA LEU A 61 3.35 19.34 -13.97
C LEU A 61 4.17 18.35 -13.13
N CYS A 62 4.65 17.26 -13.74
CA CYS A 62 5.47 16.29 -13.01
C CYS A 62 6.78 16.89 -12.52
N LYS A 63 7.42 17.75 -13.31
CA LYS A 63 8.66 18.45 -12.90
C LYS A 63 8.39 19.40 -11.73
N LYS A 64 7.39 20.28 -11.84
CA LYS A 64 7.03 21.20 -10.75
C LYS A 64 6.55 20.49 -9.50
N ALA A 65 5.83 19.37 -9.62
CA ALA A 65 5.46 18.55 -8.48
C ALA A 65 6.67 17.88 -7.81
N SER A 66 7.73 17.58 -8.58
CA SER A 66 9.01 17.14 -8.01
C SER A 66 9.71 18.28 -7.27
N ASP A 67 9.77 19.47 -7.86
CA ASP A 67 10.40 20.66 -7.27
C ASP A 67 9.67 21.12 -6.01
N PHE A 68 8.33 21.03 -6.00
CA PHE A 68 7.47 21.35 -4.84
C PHE A 68 7.92 20.63 -3.57
N ARG A 69 8.45 19.40 -3.69
CA ARG A 69 8.92 18.62 -2.53
C ARG A 69 10.04 19.30 -1.74
N LEU A 70 10.72 20.28 -2.33
CA LEU A 70 11.83 21.00 -1.72
C LEU A 70 11.39 22.32 -1.05
N THR A 71 10.12 22.73 -1.19
CA THR A 71 9.62 24.01 -0.68
C THR A 71 9.17 23.94 0.79
N ASP A 72 9.00 25.10 1.41
CA ASP A 72 8.35 25.23 2.72
C ASP A 72 6.88 24.80 2.69
N ASP A 73 6.18 25.02 1.57
CA ASP A 73 4.79 24.62 1.40
C ASP A 73 4.63 23.10 1.51
N ALA A 74 5.58 22.31 1.00
CA ALA A 74 5.57 20.87 1.17
C ALA A 74 5.74 20.45 2.64
N ARG A 75 6.51 21.20 3.45
CA ARG A 75 6.64 20.96 4.89
C ARG A 75 5.34 21.28 5.61
N THR A 76 4.69 22.38 5.25
CA THR A 76 3.39 22.78 5.80
C THR A 76 2.30 21.76 5.44
N LEU A 77 2.25 21.34 4.19
CA LEU A 77 1.36 20.27 3.72
C LEU A 77 1.56 18.97 4.51
N ALA A 78 2.81 18.57 4.74
CA ALA A 78 3.11 17.36 5.51
C ALA A 78 2.69 17.47 6.98
N ARG A 79 2.87 18.64 7.61
CA ARG A 79 2.38 18.90 8.98
C ARG A 79 0.86 18.79 9.02
N ARG A 80 0.16 19.42 8.06
CA ARG A 80 -1.29 19.40 8.01
C ARG A 80 -1.85 18.00 7.77
N ALA A 81 -1.24 17.22 6.89
CA ALA A 81 -1.62 15.84 6.64
C ALA A 81 -1.49 14.92 7.86
N ARG A 82 -0.62 15.26 8.83
CA ARG A 82 -0.50 14.50 10.10
C ARG A 82 -1.60 14.84 11.09
N SER A 83 -2.09 16.08 11.11
CA SER A 83 -3.16 16.52 12.02
C SER A 83 -4.55 16.41 11.40
N ASP A 84 -4.66 16.07 10.12
CA ASP A 84 -5.92 15.95 9.39
C ASP A 84 -6.68 14.66 9.74
N GLN A 85 -7.75 14.82 10.51
CA GLN A 85 -8.67 13.73 10.87
C GLN A 85 -9.51 13.24 9.67
N THR A 86 -9.72 14.07 8.65
CA THR A 86 -10.51 13.70 7.47
C THR A 86 -9.72 12.87 6.46
N GLY A 87 -8.39 12.93 6.52
CA GLY A 87 -7.47 12.28 5.60
C GLY A 87 -7.35 12.92 4.21
N LEU A 88 -8.12 13.97 3.90
CA LEU A 88 -8.07 14.68 2.62
C LEU A 88 -6.66 15.23 2.30
N TRP A 89 -6.01 15.87 3.28
CA TRP A 89 -4.65 16.41 3.13
C TRP A 89 -3.61 15.29 2.93
N ARG A 90 -3.85 14.10 3.48
CA ARG A 90 -3.00 12.91 3.22
C ARG A 90 -3.12 12.47 1.76
N TYR A 91 -4.33 12.49 1.20
CA TYR A 91 -4.54 12.23 -0.23
C TYR A 91 -3.91 13.32 -1.12
N VAL A 92 -3.97 14.59 -0.73
CA VAL A 92 -3.28 15.68 -1.44
C VAL A 92 -1.76 15.42 -1.47
N CYS A 93 -1.15 15.13 -0.32
CA CYS A 93 0.26 14.71 -0.24
C CYS A 93 0.56 13.54 -1.18
N HIS A 94 -0.33 12.54 -1.17
CA HIS A 94 -0.19 11.35 -1.98
C HIS A 94 -0.15 11.68 -3.48
N PHE A 95 -1.11 12.44 -4.01
CA PHE A 95 -1.15 12.73 -5.45
C PHE A 95 -0.05 13.66 -5.92
N ILE A 96 0.35 14.67 -5.14
CA ILE A 96 1.54 15.48 -5.44
C ILE A 96 2.79 14.58 -5.48
N GLY A 97 2.88 13.65 -4.53
CA GLY A 97 3.91 12.63 -4.54
C GLY A 97 3.92 11.79 -5.82
N ARG A 98 2.77 11.28 -6.26
CA ARG A 98 2.65 10.51 -7.50
C ARG A 98 3.06 11.31 -8.73
N LEU A 99 2.76 12.60 -8.78
CA LEU A 99 3.16 13.48 -9.88
C LEU A 99 4.68 13.71 -9.89
N GLY A 100 5.29 13.93 -8.72
CA GLY A 100 6.73 14.16 -8.60
C GLY A 100 7.62 12.91 -8.69
N SER A 101 7.06 11.69 -8.65
CA SER A 101 7.89 10.46 -8.60
C SER A 101 8.61 10.13 -9.91
N TRP A 102 8.13 10.64 -11.05
CA TRP A 102 8.70 10.34 -12.37
C TRP A 102 10.13 10.85 -12.53
N LEU A 103 10.40 12.08 -12.08
CA LEU A 103 11.74 12.65 -12.18
C LEU A 103 12.73 11.90 -11.28
N LYS A 104 12.29 11.52 -10.07
CA LYS A 104 13.08 10.68 -9.16
C LYS A 104 13.39 9.32 -9.80
N ALA A 105 12.41 8.66 -10.40
CA ALA A 105 12.60 7.37 -11.06
C ALA A 105 13.55 7.48 -12.26
N ALA A 106 13.41 8.51 -13.09
CA ALA A 106 14.29 8.72 -14.24
C ALA A 106 15.74 9.00 -13.83
N ARG A 107 15.97 9.75 -12.74
CA ARG A 107 17.31 9.95 -12.18
C ARG A 107 17.90 8.64 -11.66
N PHE A 108 17.14 7.91 -10.84
CA PHE A 108 17.57 6.62 -10.28
C PHE A 108 17.94 5.62 -11.38
N LEU A 109 17.09 5.48 -12.40
CA LEU A 109 17.37 4.57 -13.53
C LEU A 109 18.63 4.96 -14.29
N LEU A 110 18.89 6.26 -14.48
CA LEU A 110 20.09 6.71 -15.18
C LEU A 110 21.35 6.51 -14.34
N GLU A 111 21.29 6.81 -13.04
CA GLU A 111 22.41 6.66 -12.10
C GLU A 111 22.85 5.20 -11.96
N HIS A 112 21.90 4.27 -12.03
CA HIS A 112 22.16 2.83 -11.86
C HIS A 112 22.10 2.02 -13.17
N ALA A 113 21.91 2.65 -14.33
CA ALA A 113 21.73 1.92 -15.59
C ALA A 113 22.91 0.99 -15.90
N ALA A 114 24.14 1.40 -15.58
CA ALA A 114 25.34 0.62 -15.82
C ALA A 114 25.37 -0.66 -14.98
N ASP A 115 24.92 -0.59 -13.72
CA ASP A 115 24.89 -1.72 -12.78
C ASP A 115 23.93 -2.84 -13.23
N PHE A 116 22.97 -2.51 -14.09
CA PHE A 116 21.93 -3.41 -14.61
C PHE A 116 21.97 -3.52 -16.14
N ALA A 117 23.08 -3.17 -16.79
CA ALA A 117 23.19 -3.07 -18.24
C ALA A 117 22.78 -4.37 -18.95
N ASP A 118 23.20 -5.52 -18.42
CA ASP A 118 22.90 -6.84 -19.01
C ASP A 118 21.39 -7.11 -19.08
N ILE A 119 20.66 -6.74 -18.03
CA ILE A 119 19.21 -6.97 -17.92
C ILE A 119 18.44 -5.93 -18.73
N LEU A 120 18.91 -4.68 -18.72
CA LEU A 120 18.28 -3.59 -19.45
C LEU A 120 18.47 -3.72 -20.97
N SER A 121 19.57 -4.32 -21.42
CA SER A 121 19.89 -4.50 -22.84
C SER A 121 19.06 -5.59 -23.51
N SER A 122 18.66 -6.62 -22.76
CA SER A 122 17.84 -7.72 -23.28
C SER A 122 16.81 -8.20 -22.25
N PRO A 123 15.75 -7.43 -22.00
CA PRO A 123 14.75 -7.79 -21.01
C PRO A 123 13.96 -9.02 -21.48
N LEU A 124 14.05 -10.11 -20.70
CA LEU A 124 13.20 -11.27 -20.90
C LEU A 124 11.92 -11.13 -20.05
N THR A 125 10.77 -11.33 -20.68
CA THR A 125 9.48 -11.32 -19.98
C THR A 125 8.92 -12.73 -19.98
N GLU A 126 8.75 -13.29 -18.79
CA GLU A 126 8.13 -14.60 -18.58
C GLU A 126 6.80 -14.43 -17.83
N ILE A 127 5.78 -15.17 -18.24
CA ILE A 127 4.50 -15.22 -17.53
C ILE A 127 4.61 -16.33 -16.49
N VAL A 128 4.60 -15.96 -15.21
CA VAL A 128 4.50 -16.94 -14.14
C VAL A 128 3.09 -17.54 -14.14
N PRO A 129 2.94 -18.87 -14.19
CA PRO A 129 1.64 -19.52 -14.16
C PRO A 129 0.82 -19.07 -12.96
N PHE A 130 -0.43 -18.70 -13.21
CA PHE A 130 -1.38 -18.33 -12.19
C PHE A 130 -2.65 -19.17 -12.34
N GLU A 131 -3.12 -19.70 -11.22
CA GLU A 131 -4.35 -20.49 -11.17
C GLU A 131 -5.50 -19.69 -10.57
N ASP A 132 -6.56 -19.52 -11.35
CA ASP A 132 -7.83 -18.98 -10.88
C ASP A 132 -8.62 -20.08 -10.14
N CYS A 133 -8.85 -19.88 -8.85
CA CYS A 133 -9.62 -20.84 -8.03
C CYS A 133 -11.14 -20.65 -8.17
N GLY A 134 -11.59 -19.75 -9.05
CA GLY A 134 -13.01 -19.48 -9.24
C GLY A 134 -13.65 -18.86 -8.00
N ARG A 135 -14.97 -19.07 -7.84
CA ARG A 135 -15.72 -18.58 -6.69
C ARG A 135 -15.82 -19.67 -5.62
N PHE A 136 -15.34 -19.33 -4.43
CA PHE A 136 -15.48 -20.10 -3.22
C PHE A 136 -16.63 -19.57 -2.37
N ARG A 137 -17.48 -20.45 -1.85
CA ARG A 137 -18.51 -20.10 -0.86
C ARG A 137 -18.10 -20.69 0.49
N PRO A 138 -17.51 -19.88 1.39
CA PRO A 138 -17.14 -20.38 2.70
C PRO A 138 -18.38 -20.77 3.53
N PRO A 139 -18.34 -21.86 4.32
CA PRO A 139 -19.31 -22.09 5.39
C PRO A 139 -19.44 -20.90 6.36
N PRO A 140 -20.59 -20.77 7.07
CA PRO A 140 -20.86 -19.72 8.06
C PRO A 140 -19.70 -19.44 9.02
N ALA A 141 -19.04 -20.50 9.49
CA ALA A 141 -17.94 -20.43 10.43
C ALA A 141 -16.66 -19.70 9.93
N MET A 142 -16.65 -19.17 8.70
CA MET A 142 -15.55 -18.38 8.13
C MET A 142 -15.98 -16.95 7.71
N TRP A 143 -17.25 -16.58 7.85
CA TRP A 143 -17.72 -15.23 7.50
C TRP A 143 -18.67 -14.62 8.54
N GLU A 144 -19.16 -15.39 9.52
CA GLU A 144 -19.79 -14.84 10.72
C GLU A 144 -18.70 -14.31 11.65
N LEU A 145 -18.74 -13.00 11.92
CA LEU A 145 -17.68 -12.31 12.65
C LEU A 145 -17.47 -12.89 14.06
N ASP A 146 -18.56 -13.18 14.77
CA ASP A 146 -18.51 -13.75 16.12
C ASP A 146 -17.84 -15.14 16.15
N THR A 147 -18.23 -16.02 15.21
CA THR A 147 -17.59 -17.34 15.07
C THR A 147 -16.14 -17.23 14.62
N LEU A 148 -15.83 -16.27 13.74
CA LEU A 148 -14.45 -16.05 13.29
C LEU A 148 -13.56 -15.60 14.44
N LEU A 149 -14.02 -14.65 15.26
CA LEU A 149 -13.28 -14.14 16.41
C LEU A 149 -13.09 -15.21 17.48
N SER A 150 -14.14 -15.95 17.85
CA SER A 150 -14.05 -17.05 18.84
C SER A 150 -13.13 -18.19 18.41
N ARG A 151 -12.95 -18.41 17.11
CA ARG A 151 -12.00 -19.40 16.57
C ARG A 151 -10.57 -18.88 16.44
N THR A 152 -10.42 -17.57 16.25
CA THR A 152 -9.12 -16.94 15.98
C THR A 152 -8.44 -16.49 17.27
N LEU A 153 -9.21 -16.10 18.28
CA LEU A 153 -8.69 -15.51 19.51
C LEU A 153 -8.69 -16.53 20.65
N SER A 154 -7.75 -16.36 21.58
CA SER A 154 -7.69 -17.20 22.77
C SER A 154 -8.97 -17.06 23.61
N PRO A 155 -9.46 -18.13 24.26
CA PRO A 155 -10.70 -18.09 25.06
C PRO A 155 -10.73 -17.05 26.19
N HIS A 156 -9.58 -16.53 26.58
CA HIS A 156 -9.44 -15.49 27.61
C HIS A 156 -9.72 -14.07 27.12
N PHE A 157 -9.90 -13.87 25.81
CA PHE A 157 -10.25 -12.58 25.23
C PHE A 157 -11.77 -12.38 25.19
N ASP A 158 -12.27 -11.46 26.00
CA ASP A 158 -13.61 -10.91 25.80
C ASP A 158 -13.64 -10.16 24.46
N VAL A 159 -14.42 -10.66 23.51
CA VAL A 159 -14.66 -10.04 22.20
C VAL A 159 -16.12 -9.68 21.99
N SER A 160 -16.79 -9.34 23.09
CA SER A 160 -18.14 -8.80 23.04
C SER A 160 -18.23 -7.64 22.05
N LYS A 161 -19.40 -7.54 21.42
CA LYS A 161 -19.75 -6.43 20.52
C LYS A 161 -19.42 -5.08 21.15
N ASP A 162 -19.77 -4.89 22.42
CA ASP A 162 -19.59 -3.62 23.13
C ASP A 162 -18.11 -3.27 23.28
N ARG A 163 -17.24 -4.25 23.54
CA ARG A 163 -15.80 -4.03 23.61
C ARG A 163 -15.23 -3.65 22.24
N LEU A 164 -15.67 -4.32 21.17
CA LEU A 164 -15.20 -4.00 19.81
C LEU A 164 -15.70 -2.63 19.34
N ASP A 165 -16.95 -2.27 19.65
CA ASP A 165 -17.50 -0.94 19.36
C ASP A 165 -16.80 0.14 20.21
N HIS A 166 -16.37 -0.17 21.44
CA HIS A 166 -15.55 0.74 22.25
C HIS A 166 -14.14 0.92 21.66
N LEU A 167 -13.52 -0.17 21.19
CA LEU A 167 -12.13 -0.17 20.68
C LEU A 167 -12.02 0.43 19.27
N PHE A 168 -12.97 0.13 18.38
CA PHE A 168 -12.88 0.48 16.96
C PHE A 168 -13.91 1.54 16.54
N GLY A 169 -14.69 2.06 17.50
CA GLY A 169 -15.72 3.05 17.28
C GLY A 169 -17.12 2.46 17.18
N SER A 170 -18.12 3.25 17.57
CA SER A 170 -19.51 2.82 17.61
C SER A 170 -19.98 2.26 16.26
N GLY A 171 -20.50 1.03 16.28
CA GLY A 171 -20.98 0.32 15.10
C GLY A 171 -19.90 -0.43 14.30
N ALA A 172 -18.65 -0.45 14.76
CA ALA A 172 -17.56 -1.20 14.11
C ALA A 172 -17.89 -2.69 13.96
N PHE A 173 -18.48 -3.33 14.98
CA PHE A 173 -18.86 -4.73 14.90
C PHE A 173 -19.91 -4.98 13.81
N ALA A 174 -20.92 -4.10 13.74
CA ALA A 174 -21.97 -4.19 12.73
C ALA A 174 -21.42 -3.96 11.32
N ALA A 175 -20.52 -2.99 11.16
CA ALA A 175 -19.85 -2.70 9.89
C ALA A 175 -18.97 -3.88 9.42
N GLY A 176 -18.17 -4.46 10.31
CA GLY A 176 -17.35 -5.65 10.02
C GLY A 176 -18.20 -6.85 9.62
N SER A 177 -19.28 -7.11 10.37
CA SER A 177 -20.23 -8.20 10.08
C SER A 177 -20.90 -8.02 8.71
N ALA A 178 -21.35 -6.79 8.40
CA ALA A 178 -21.96 -6.47 7.11
C ALA A 178 -20.97 -6.63 5.95
N GLN A 179 -19.71 -6.26 6.15
CA GLN A 179 -18.66 -6.41 5.15
C GLN A 179 -18.36 -7.89 4.84
N LEU A 180 -18.23 -8.74 5.87
CA LEU A 180 -18.02 -10.18 5.68
C LEU A 180 -19.23 -10.85 4.99
N ARG A 181 -20.45 -10.50 5.40
CA ARG A 181 -21.68 -10.98 4.76
C ARG A 181 -21.74 -10.61 3.28
N LYS A 182 -21.46 -9.35 2.94
CA LYS A 182 -21.40 -8.87 1.56
C LYS A 182 -20.35 -9.62 0.74
N CYS A 183 -19.19 -9.93 1.33
CA CYS A 183 -18.18 -10.77 0.70
C CYS A 183 -18.70 -12.18 0.43
N HIS A 184 -19.36 -12.81 1.41
CA HIS A 184 -19.97 -14.14 1.28
C HIS A 184 -21.06 -14.19 0.20
N GLU A 185 -22.02 -13.27 0.20
CA GLU A 185 -23.11 -13.20 -0.78
C GLU A 185 -22.61 -13.08 -2.22
N ARG A 186 -21.51 -12.32 -2.42
CA ARG A 186 -20.86 -12.18 -3.73
C ARG A 186 -20.08 -13.43 -4.15
N GLY A 187 -19.81 -14.35 -3.22
CA GLY A 187 -18.83 -15.43 -3.39
C GLY A 187 -17.41 -14.89 -3.31
N TRP A 188 -16.56 -15.58 -2.56
CA TRP A 188 -15.17 -15.21 -2.39
C TRP A 188 -14.38 -15.61 -3.63
N ARG A 189 -13.61 -14.69 -4.20
CA ARG A 189 -12.66 -15.02 -5.25
C ARG A 189 -11.28 -15.00 -4.64
N LEU A 190 -10.84 -16.16 -4.16
CA LEU A 190 -9.54 -16.31 -3.51
C LEU A 190 -8.42 -16.03 -4.51
N LYS A 191 -7.46 -15.19 -4.12
CA LYS A 191 -6.35 -14.79 -4.98
C LYS A 191 -5.03 -14.82 -4.24
N ALA A 192 -4.06 -15.50 -4.84
CA ALA A 192 -2.67 -15.29 -4.49
C ALA A 192 -2.24 -13.95 -5.11
N HIS A 193 -1.62 -13.10 -4.31
CA HIS A 193 -1.08 -11.84 -4.81
C HIS A 193 0.26 -12.06 -5.50
N ALA A 194 0.68 -11.10 -6.32
CA ALA A 194 1.90 -11.19 -7.12
C ALA A 194 3.15 -11.41 -6.25
N GLU A 195 3.26 -10.72 -5.11
CA GLU A 195 4.37 -10.84 -4.17
C GLU A 195 4.58 -12.29 -3.73
N ALA A 196 3.52 -12.92 -3.22
CA ALA A 196 3.57 -14.30 -2.74
C ALA A 196 3.79 -15.30 -3.89
N SER A 197 3.13 -15.10 -5.03
CA SER A 197 3.28 -15.96 -6.21
C SER A 197 4.71 -15.93 -6.75
N MET A 198 5.31 -14.74 -6.87
CA MET A 198 6.70 -14.58 -7.32
C MET A 198 7.68 -15.17 -6.31
N ALA A 199 7.47 -14.95 -5.01
CA ALA A 199 8.33 -15.52 -3.97
C ALA A 199 8.34 -17.05 -4.01
N ARG A 200 7.14 -17.66 -4.14
CA ARG A 200 7.02 -19.12 -4.29
C ARG A 200 7.72 -19.61 -5.55
N PHE A 201 7.52 -18.94 -6.68
CA PHE A 201 8.11 -19.31 -7.96
C PHE A 201 9.64 -19.30 -7.89
N PHE A 202 10.24 -18.21 -7.41
CA PHE A 202 11.68 -18.11 -7.24
C PHE A 202 12.24 -19.15 -6.25
N TYR A 203 11.54 -19.39 -5.15
CA TYR A 203 11.96 -20.38 -4.16
C TYR A 203 11.91 -21.81 -4.68
N LYS A 204 10.76 -22.23 -5.25
CA LYS A 204 10.55 -23.62 -5.69
C LYS A 204 11.39 -24.01 -6.89
N GLU A 205 11.70 -23.05 -7.76
CA GLU A 205 12.53 -23.28 -8.95
C GLU A 205 14.01 -22.92 -8.74
N ASN A 206 14.39 -22.53 -7.51
CA ASN A 206 15.76 -22.11 -7.18
C ASN A 206 16.32 -21.06 -8.15
N ARG A 207 15.50 -20.05 -8.49
CA ARG A 207 15.88 -19.02 -9.46
C ARG A 207 16.86 -18.04 -8.86
N GLN A 208 17.79 -17.58 -9.70
CA GLN A 208 18.80 -16.61 -9.32
C GLN A 208 18.23 -15.19 -9.35
N PHE A 209 18.65 -14.41 -8.36
CA PHE A 209 18.39 -12.98 -8.31
C PHE A 209 19.55 -12.20 -8.89
N VAL A 210 19.22 -11.07 -9.50
CA VAL A 210 20.19 -10.12 -10.01
C VAL A 210 21.07 -9.62 -8.88
N ASN A 211 22.40 -9.66 -9.07
CA ASN A 211 23.39 -9.20 -8.08
C ASN A 211 23.22 -9.81 -6.67
N GLY A 212 22.52 -10.95 -6.56
CA GLY A 212 22.18 -11.56 -5.28
C GLY A 212 21.10 -10.83 -4.47
N GLU A 213 20.52 -9.74 -4.99
CA GLU A 213 19.49 -8.95 -4.31
C GLU A 213 18.14 -9.68 -4.35
N ARG A 214 17.70 -10.24 -3.23
CA ARG A 214 16.50 -11.11 -3.16
C ARG A 214 15.20 -10.31 -3.11
N TYR A 215 15.12 -9.24 -3.90
CA TYR A 215 14.03 -8.30 -3.92
C TYR A 215 12.99 -8.63 -5.00
N ILE A 216 11.71 -8.61 -4.62
CA ILE A 216 10.59 -8.79 -5.55
C ILE A 216 9.87 -7.44 -5.73
N GLY A 217 10.07 -6.86 -6.91
CA GLY A 217 9.41 -5.60 -7.30
C GLY A 217 7.95 -5.81 -7.67
N CYS A 218 7.03 -5.26 -6.88
CA CYS A 218 5.59 -5.24 -7.15
C CYS A 218 5.05 -3.81 -7.30
N SER A 219 3.91 -3.68 -8.00
CA SER A 219 3.28 -2.38 -8.28
C SER A 219 2.80 -1.62 -7.03
N LYS A 220 2.61 -2.34 -5.92
CA LYS A 220 2.25 -1.87 -4.59
C LYS A 220 3.18 -2.50 -3.54
N PRO A 221 3.29 -1.94 -2.33
CA PRO A 221 3.90 -2.64 -1.21
C PRO A 221 3.14 -3.93 -0.89
N SER A 222 3.77 -4.82 -0.14
CA SER A 222 3.14 -6.06 0.32
C SER A 222 1.91 -5.76 1.18
N CYS A 223 0.92 -6.64 1.09
CA CYS A 223 -0.12 -6.74 2.10
C CYS A 223 0.35 -7.59 3.29
N VAL A 224 -0.39 -7.56 4.41
CA VAL A 224 0.01 -8.28 5.64
C VAL A 224 0.25 -9.77 5.36
N CYS A 225 -0.63 -10.43 4.61
CA CYS A 225 -0.47 -11.85 4.30
C CYS A 225 0.74 -12.13 3.39
N CYS A 226 1.05 -11.25 2.43
CA CYS A 226 2.23 -11.42 1.58
C CYS A 226 3.53 -11.19 2.35
N GLU A 227 3.53 -10.20 3.24
CA GLU A 227 4.66 -9.88 4.10
C GLU A 227 5.01 -11.08 5.00
N LEU A 228 4.01 -11.60 5.71
CA LEU A 228 4.17 -12.78 6.57
C LEU A 228 4.58 -14.01 5.77
N TYR A 229 3.99 -14.21 4.58
CA TYR A 229 4.36 -15.34 3.73
C TYR A 229 5.83 -15.27 3.30
N MET A 230 6.30 -14.11 2.81
CA MET A 230 7.70 -13.94 2.40
C MET A 230 8.68 -14.03 3.58
N GLU A 231 8.28 -13.58 4.77
CA GLU A 231 9.08 -13.71 5.99
C GLU A 231 9.24 -15.16 6.44
N LEU A 232 8.19 -15.97 6.33
CA LEU A 232 8.18 -17.36 6.79
C LEU A 232 8.62 -18.37 5.72
N LEU A 233 8.78 -17.94 4.47
CA LEU A 233 9.30 -18.74 3.38
C LEU A 233 10.85 -18.80 3.46
N PRO A 234 11.50 -19.99 3.40
CA PRO A 234 12.93 -20.11 3.66
C PRO A 234 13.90 -19.39 2.68
N GLY A 235 13.39 -18.76 1.61
CA GLY A 235 14.20 -18.16 0.55
C GLY A 235 14.89 -16.82 0.87
N THR A 236 14.78 -16.32 2.11
CA THR A 236 15.37 -15.06 2.62
C THR A 236 15.16 -13.87 1.68
N PHE A 237 13.91 -13.43 1.53
CA PHE A 237 13.55 -12.34 0.61
C PHE A 237 13.73 -10.97 1.26
N GLU A 238 14.21 -10.01 0.46
CA GLU A 238 14.22 -8.61 0.84
C GLU A 238 12.81 -8.04 0.77
N ARG A 239 12.39 -7.40 1.87
CA ARG A 239 11.03 -6.89 2.03
C ARG A 239 11.05 -5.37 2.13
N ARG A 240 10.16 -4.75 1.37
CA ARG A 240 9.80 -3.33 1.54
C ARG A 240 8.74 -3.21 2.64
N PRO A 241 8.59 -2.05 3.31
CA PRO A 241 7.54 -1.86 4.30
C PRO A 241 6.14 -2.20 3.75
N CYS A 242 5.43 -3.07 4.46
CA CYS A 242 4.06 -3.48 4.19
C CYS A 242 3.10 -2.28 4.27
N HIS A 243 2.07 -2.24 3.41
CA HIS A 243 1.05 -1.19 3.46
C HIS A 243 -0.03 -1.44 4.54
N GLY A 244 0.02 -2.58 5.24
CA GLY A 244 -0.83 -2.87 6.40
C GLY A 244 -2.26 -3.33 6.12
N ASN A 245 -2.71 -3.50 4.87
CA ASN A 245 -4.08 -4.00 4.64
C ASN A 245 -4.10 -5.52 4.71
N ALA A 246 -5.06 -6.08 5.45
CA ALA A 246 -5.40 -7.48 5.42
C ALA A 246 -6.45 -7.73 4.32
N TRP A 247 -6.13 -8.59 3.35
CA TRP A 247 -7.05 -8.96 2.29
C TRP A 247 -7.73 -10.27 2.63
N THR A 248 -9.03 -10.22 2.96
CA THR A 248 -9.82 -11.40 3.37
C THR A 248 -9.94 -12.48 2.30
N GLN A 249 -9.66 -12.12 1.04
CA GLN A 249 -9.68 -13.04 -0.11
C GLN A 249 -8.27 -13.53 -0.48
N TRP A 250 -7.26 -13.30 0.36
CA TRP A 250 -5.91 -13.80 0.12
C TRP A 250 -5.87 -15.34 0.26
N ARG A 251 -5.04 -15.99 -0.55
CA ARG A 251 -4.73 -17.42 -0.42
C ARG A 251 -3.24 -17.69 -0.61
N LEU A 252 -2.82 -18.86 -0.15
CA LEU A 252 -1.50 -19.41 -0.44
C LEU A 252 -1.27 -19.50 -1.96
N PRO A 253 -0.08 -19.09 -2.47
CA PRO A 253 0.29 -19.29 -3.86
C PRO A 253 0.51 -20.77 -4.20
N GLY A 254 0.25 -21.15 -5.45
CA GLY A 254 0.39 -22.53 -5.94
C GLY A 254 -0.93 -23.27 -6.12
N PRO A 255 -0.86 -24.56 -6.51
CA PRO A 255 -2.04 -25.37 -6.77
C PRO A 255 -2.86 -25.62 -5.51
N PRO A 256 -4.20 -25.74 -5.62
CA PRO A 256 -5.08 -25.86 -4.46
C PRO A 256 -4.85 -27.15 -3.67
N LEU A 257 -4.44 -28.25 -4.32
CA LEU A 257 -4.18 -29.53 -3.68
C LEU A 257 -3.19 -30.39 -4.49
N PRO A 258 -2.39 -31.25 -3.82
CA PRO A 258 -2.18 -31.31 -2.37
C PRO A 258 -1.17 -30.26 -1.90
N VAL A 259 -1.50 -29.53 -0.83
CA VAL A 259 -0.59 -28.58 -0.16
C VAL A 259 0.49 -29.37 0.56
N CYS A 260 1.77 -29.02 0.36
CA CYS A 260 2.87 -29.75 0.98
C CYS A 260 3.02 -29.42 2.49
N LYS A 261 3.69 -30.29 3.26
CA LYS A 261 3.90 -30.10 4.71
C LYS A 261 4.54 -28.74 5.05
N GLU A 262 5.46 -28.27 4.20
CA GLU A 262 6.12 -26.97 4.36
C GLU A 262 5.11 -25.82 4.26
N GLU A 263 4.26 -25.84 3.24
CA GLU A 263 3.22 -24.84 3.01
C GLU A 263 2.16 -24.83 4.12
N ILE A 264 1.77 -26.01 4.64
CA ILE A 264 0.91 -26.14 5.82
C ILE A 264 1.57 -25.48 7.04
N GLY A 265 2.87 -25.76 7.27
CA GLY A 265 3.62 -25.16 8.37
C GLY A 265 3.73 -23.64 8.26
N ILE A 266 3.87 -23.10 7.04
CA ILE A 266 3.83 -21.64 6.82
C ILE A 266 2.46 -21.08 7.20
N LEU A 267 1.36 -21.68 6.75
CA LEU A 267 0.00 -21.21 7.07
C LEU A 267 -0.31 -21.24 8.57
N GLN A 268 0.18 -22.27 9.28
CA GLN A 268 0.04 -22.35 10.73
C GLN A 268 0.77 -21.19 11.42
N ARG A 269 2.05 -20.96 11.08
CA ARG A 269 2.84 -19.85 11.65
C ARG A 269 2.27 -18.47 11.30
N MET A 270 1.74 -18.31 10.08
CA MET A 270 1.03 -17.08 9.68
C MET A 270 -0.20 -16.85 10.56
N THR A 271 -1.02 -17.89 10.76
CA THR A 271 -2.22 -17.85 11.62
C THR A 271 -1.85 -17.48 13.05
N GLU A 272 -0.85 -18.13 13.64
CA GLU A 272 -0.38 -17.86 15.00
C GLU A 272 0.13 -16.41 15.15
N ARG A 273 0.79 -15.87 14.12
CA ARG A 273 1.27 -14.49 14.15
C ARG A 273 0.11 -13.50 14.08
N LEU A 274 -0.82 -13.71 13.15
CA LEU A 274 -2.01 -12.87 13.01
C LEU A 274 -2.87 -12.89 14.29
N GLN A 275 -3.06 -14.06 14.90
CA GLN A 275 -3.76 -14.18 16.16
C GLN A 275 -3.11 -13.32 17.25
N ARG A 276 -1.79 -13.45 17.44
CA ARG A 276 -1.05 -12.64 18.42
C ARG A 276 -1.14 -11.14 18.14
N ASP A 277 -1.04 -10.74 16.87
CA ASP A 277 -1.10 -9.33 16.50
C ASP A 277 -2.51 -8.74 16.78
N ILE A 278 -3.58 -9.48 16.45
CA ILE A 278 -4.97 -9.07 16.77
C ILE A 278 -5.19 -8.99 18.28
N GLU A 279 -4.73 -9.99 19.03
CA GLU A 279 -4.81 -10.01 20.49
C GLU A 279 -4.10 -8.79 21.10
N LEU A 280 -2.90 -8.44 20.61
CA LEU A 280 -2.15 -7.26 21.06
C LEU A 280 -2.86 -5.95 20.72
N GLU A 281 -3.47 -5.83 19.54
CA GLU A 281 -4.28 -4.65 19.19
C GLU A 281 -5.48 -4.48 20.14
N ILE A 282 -6.15 -5.59 20.48
CA ILE A 282 -7.27 -5.59 21.43
C ILE A 282 -6.82 -5.22 22.86
N VAL A 283 -5.66 -5.73 23.31
CA VAL A 283 -5.12 -5.39 24.65
C VAL A 283 -4.65 -3.94 24.72
N SER A 284 -3.94 -3.47 23.70
CA SER A 284 -3.31 -2.15 23.71
C SER A 284 -4.30 -1.00 23.60
N ALA A 285 -5.58 -1.29 23.32
CA ALA A 285 -6.62 -0.31 23.02
C ALA A 285 -6.16 0.74 22.00
N SER A 286 -5.25 0.33 21.11
CA SER A 286 -4.55 1.26 20.27
C SER A 286 -5.43 1.65 19.10
N ASN A 287 -5.96 2.88 19.16
CA ASN A 287 -6.59 3.55 18.02
C ASN A 287 -5.59 3.90 16.91
N SER A 288 -4.32 3.48 17.01
CA SER A 288 -3.23 3.98 16.17
C SER A 288 -2.99 3.14 14.91
N HIS A 289 -4.04 2.60 14.26
CA HIS A 289 -3.83 2.08 12.92
C HIS A 289 -3.67 3.26 11.95
N VAL A 290 -2.42 3.70 11.77
CA VAL A 290 -2.07 4.77 10.84
C VAL A 290 -2.40 4.28 9.43
N PHE A 291 -3.52 4.72 8.88
CA PHE A 291 -3.94 4.39 7.51
C PHE A 291 -2.82 4.68 6.50
N THR A 292 -2.14 3.65 6.01
CA THR A 292 -1.10 3.80 4.98
C THR A 292 -1.71 3.58 3.61
N HIS A 293 -1.51 4.53 2.69
CA HIS A 293 -1.93 4.34 1.31
C HIS A 293 -1.24 3.10 0.71
N ASP A 294 -1.97 2.34 -0.09
CA ASP A 294 -1.50 1.15 -0.79
C ASP A 294 -0.41 1.41 -1.86
N SER A 295 0.00 2.67 -2.02
CA SER A 295 1.08 3.09 -2.92
C SER A 295 1.98 4.09 -2.21
N SER A 296 3.29 3.81 -2.17
CA SER A 296 4.28 4.72 -1.58
C SER A 296 4.75 5.75 -2.61
N THR A 297 4.70 7.04 -2.27
CA THR A 297 5.23 8.12 -3.13
C THR A 297 6.58 8.66 -2.67
N ASN A 298 7.12 8.08 -1.60
CA ASN A 298 8.29 8.57 -0.87
C ASN A 298 8.20 10.05 -0.46
N MET A 299 7.00 10.65 -0.50
CA MET A 299 6.76 11.94 0.15
C MET A 299 7.03 11.78 1.65
N SER A 300 6.45 10.75 2.27
CA SER A 300 6.66 10.42 3.69
C SER A 300 8.12 10.15 4.08
N SER A 301 8.95 9.58 3.19
CA SER A 301 10.37 9.30 3.47
C SER A 301 11.31 10.47 3.20
N VAL A 302 10.97 11.38 2.27
CA VAL A 302 11.62 12.70 2.17
C VAL A 302 11.43 13.50 3.46
N PHE A 303 10.26 13.34 4.10
CA PHE A 303 9.97 14.00 5.38
C PHE A 303 10.62 13.34 6.60
N ALA A 304 11.10 12.10 6.52
CA ALA A 304 11.90 11.47 7.57
C ALA A 304 13.39 11.90 7.50
N HIS A 305 13.93 12.05 6.29
CA HIS A 305 15.34 12.46 6.10
C HIS A 305 15.61 13.94 6.40
N LEU A 306 14.60 14.82 6.32
CA LEU A 306 14.74 16.24 6.68
C LEU A 306 14.78 16.46 8.21
N SER A 307 14.31 15.50 9.00
CA SER A 307 14.41 15.49 10.47
C SER A 307 15.83 15.12 10.95
N LEU A 308 16.56 14.34 10.15
CA LEU A 308 17.88 13.79 10.49
C LEU A 308 19.06 14.66 10.01
N ARG A 309 18.80 15.78 9.32
CA ARG A 309 19.81 16.80 8.97
C ARG A 309 19.88 17.96 9.96
N ARG A 310 19.21 17.83 11.11
CA ARG A 310 19.36 18.73 12.27
C ARG A 310 19.63 17.90 13.52
N GLN A 311 20.74 17.16 13.50
CA GLN A 311 21.52 16.80 14.68
C GLN A 311 22.99 17.00 14.31
#